data_AF-A0A7S2HT27-F1
#
_entry.id   AF-A0A7S2HT27-F1
#
_cell.length_a   1.000
_cell.length_b   1.000
_cell.length_c   1.000
_cell.angle_alpha   90.00
_cell.angle_beta   90.00
_cell.angle_gamma   90.00
#
_symmetry.space_group_name_H-M   'P 1'
#
loop_
_entity.id
_entity.type
_entity.pdbx_description
1 polymer ?
#
loop_
_entity_poly.entity_id
_entity_poly.type
_entity_poly.pdbx_seq_one_letter_code
_entity_poly.pdbx_strand_id
1 'polypeptide(L)'
;LSQYTDALLANGFDEMDTLLHMEDGDMKDIGINACHVVKLRRRLQELQRHGDGFGELDENNSVVAFLKDIGLSQYAETLLQSGFDELDTLFDIEDNDMKDLGIPAHDAVRLRKSLQHLRGG
;
A
#
# COMPACT_ATOMS: atom_id res chain seq x y z
N LEU A 1 -5.85 -18.09 13.40
CA LEU A 1 -5.98 -17.88 11.94
C LEU A 1 -5.38 -19.07 11.18
N SER A 2 -4.19 -19.54 11.55
CA SER A 2 -3.51 -20.68 10.90
C SER A 2 -4.25 -22.02 10.84
N GLN A 3 -5.31 -22.21 11.63
CA GLN A 3 -6.12 -23.45 11.60
C GLN A 3 -7.26 -23.41 10.57
N TYR A 4 -7.59 -22.24 10.03
CA TYR A 4 -8.66 -22.04 9.05
C TYR A 4 -8.14 -21.58 7.69
N THR A 5 -6.86 -21.21 7.60
CA THR A 5 -6.20 -20.83 6.35
C THR A 5 -6.31 -21.91 5.29
N ASP A 6 -6.09 -23.17 5.64
CA ASP A 6 -6.20 -24.29 4.69
C ASP A 6 -7.63 -24.45 4.15
N ALA A 7 -8.63 -24.30 5.03
CA ALA A 7 -10.04 -24.40 4.65
C ALA A 7 -10.48 -23.21 3.78
N LEU A 8 -10.04 -22.00 4.12
CA LEU A 8 -10.32 -20.79 3.35
C LEU A 8 -9.69 -20.87 1.95
N LEU A 9 -8.40 -21.22 1.88
CA LEU A 9 -7.67 -21.39 0.62
C LEU A 9 -8.27 -22.50 -0.25
N ALA A 10 -8.62 -23.65 0.34
CA ALA A 10 -9.25 -24.76 -0.38
C ALA A 10 -10.64 -24.41 -0.92
N ASN A 11 -11.30 -23.40 -0.36
CA ASN A 11 -12.60 -22.90 -0.81
C ASN A 11 -12.48 -21.65 -1.70
N GLY A 12 -11.26 -21.24 -2.07
CA GLY A 12 -11.01 -20.10 -2.96
C GLY A 12 -11.02 -18.74 -2.25
N PHE A 13 -11.07 -18.71 -0.92
CA PHE A 13 -10.89 -17.48 -0.13
C PHE A 13 -9.40 -17.22 0.10
N ASP A 14 -8.71 -16.87 -0.99
CA ASP A 14 -7.28 -16.52 -1.02
C ASP A 14 -7.07 -15.00 -0.90
N GLU A 15 -7.99 -14.21 -1.45
CA GLU A 15 -7.87 -12.76 -1.50
C GLU A 15 -8.54 -12.07 -0.30
N MET A 16 -7.93 -10.97 0.15
CA MET A 16 -8.40 -10.15 1.27
C MET A 16 -9.79 -9.57 1.00
N ASP A 17 -10.08 -9.21 -0.26
CA ASP A 17 -11.38 -8.69 -0.70
C ASP A 17 -12.48 -9.77 -0.62
N THR A 18 -12.19 -10.98 -1.08
CA THR A 18 -13.11 -12.12 -1.01
C THR A 18 -13.44 -12.48 0.44
N LEU A 19 -12.44 -12.41 1.33
CA LEU A 19 -12.62 -12.63 2.77
C LEU A 19 -13.48 -11.55 3.44
N LEU A 20 -13.47 -10.32 2.92
CA LEU A 20 -14.31 -9.21 3.40
C LEU A 20 -15.75 -9.34 2.89
N HIS A 21 -15.93 -9.78 1.65
CA HIS A 21 -17.24 -10.02 1.05
C HIS A 21 -17.92 -11.31 1.52
N MET A 22 -17.17 -12.19 2.17
CA MET A 22 -17.66 -13.46 2.69
C MET A 22 -18.85 -13.30 3.65
N GLU A 23 -19.94 -14.04 3.41
CA GLU A 23 -21.17 -14.03 4.21
C GLU A 23 -21.11 -15.09 5.34
N ASP A 24 -22.00 -14.96 6.32
CA ASP A 24 -22.08 -15.92 7.43
C ASP A 24 -22.50 -17.34 6.97
N GLY A 25 -23.20 -17.44 5.84
CA GLY A 25 -23.50 -18.72 5.17
C GLY A 25 -22.24 -19.45 4.73
N ASP A 26 -21.32 -18.76 4.05
CA ASP A 26 -20.05 -19.32 3.57
C ASP A 26 -19.20 -19.84 4.73
N MET A 27 -19.16 -19.08 5.84
CA MET A 27 -18.35 -19.43 7.00
C MET A 27 -18.87 -20.69 7.70
N LYS A 28 -20.19 -20.89 7.69
CA LYS A 28 -20.82 -22.09 8.20
C LYS A 28 -20.54 -23.31 7.32
N ASP A 29 -20.42 -23.11 6.01
CA ASP A 29 -20.11 -24.16 5.03
C ASP A 29 -18.68 -24.71 5.21
N ILE A 30 -17.70 -23.82 5.44
CA ILE A 30 -16.32 -24.22 5.80
C ILE A 30 -16.13 -24.67 7.25
N GLY A 31 -17.21 -24.79 8.03
CA GLY A 31 -17.15 -25.26 9.42
C GLY A 31 -16.53 -24.25 10.41
N ILE A 32 -16.49 -22.97 10.06
CA ILE A 32 -16.05 -21.90 10.95
C ILE A 32 -17.20 -21.53 11.89
N ASN A 33 -16.93 -21.51 13.19
CA ASN A 33 -17.92 -21.13 14.20
C ASN A 33 -18.18 -19.61 14.19
N ALA A 34 -19.42 -19.19 14.43
CA ALA A 34 -19.83 -17.77 14.45
C ALA A 34 -18.97 -16.86 15.36
N CYS A 35 -18.42 -17.38 16.47
CA CYS A 35 -17.51 -16.61 17.32
C CYS A 35 -16.16 -16.32 16.63
N HIS A 36 -15.66 -17.26 15.82
CA HIS A 36 -14.44 -17.10 15.04
C HIS A 36 -14.65 -16.23 13.82
N VAL A 37 -15.82 -16.28 13.20
CA VAL A 37 -16.26 -15.35 12.16
C VAL A 37 -16.15 -13.91 12.64
N VAL A 38 -16.72 -13.59 13.80
CA VAL A 38 -16.70 -12.23 14.34
C VAL A 38 -15.27 -11.79 14.66
N LYS A 39 -14.42 -12.69 15.18
CA LYS A 39 -12.98 -12.40 15.40
C LYS A 39 -12.24 -12.18 14.08
N LEU A 40 -12.53 -12.98 13.05
CA LEU A 40 -11.92 -12.88 11.73
C LEU A 40 -12.33 -11.57 11.06
N ARG A 41 -13.63 -11.27 10.98
CA ARG A 41 -14.16 -10.00 10.46
C ARG A 41 -13.63 -8.80 11.23
N ARG A 42 -13.54 -8.87 12.56
CA ARG A 42 -12.97 -7.79 13.36
C ARG A 42 -11.49 -7.60 13.05
N ARG A 43 -10.72 -8.68 12.89
CA ARG A 43 -9.31 -8.62 12.48
C ARG A 43 -9.14 -8.13 11.04
N LEU A 44 -9.99 -8.54 10.10
CA LEU A 44 -9.99 -8.07 8.72
C LEU A 44 -10.39 -6.59 8.63
N GLN A 45 -11.39 -6.14 9.40
CA GLN A 45 -11.72 -4.73 9.54
C GLN A 45 -10.59 -3.95 10.23
N GLU A 46 -9.94 -4.51 11.24
CA GLU A 46 -8.77 -3.89 11.85
C GLU A 46 -7.62 -3.80 10.85
N LEU A 47 -7.43 -4.80 9.98
CA LEU A 47 -6.44 -4.80 8.90
C LEU A 47 -6.82 -3.87 7.73
N GLN A 48 -8.10 -3.64 7.45
CA GLN A 48 -8.54 -2.57 6.55
C GLN A 48 -8.38 -1.18 7.18
N ARG A 49 -8.61 -1.06 8.49
CA ARG A 49 -8.45 0.20 9.22
C ARG A 49 -6.98 0.50 9.55
N HIS A 50 -6.13 -0.53 9.52
CA HIS A 50 -4.68 -0.49 9.37
C HIS A 50 -4.27 -0.78 7.92
N GLY A 51 -5.17 -0.59 6.95
CA GLY A 51 -4.95 -0.83 5.53
C GLY A 51 -4.15 0.28 4.88
N ASP A 52 -3.07 0.67 5.54
CA ASP A 52 -1.92 1.33 4.97
C ASP A 52 -0.80 0.28 5.08
N GLY A 53 -0.39 -0.34 3.96
CA GLY A 53 0.71 -1.30 3.97
C GLY A 53 0.54 -2.58 3.13
N PHE A 54 -0.55 -2.73 2.37
CA PHE A 54 -0.42 -3.40 1.08
C PHE A 54 -0.45 -2.30 0.04
N GLY A 55 0.73 -1.75 -0.25
CA GLY A 55 0.93 -0.92 -1.42
C GLY A 55 0.57 -1.73 -2.65
N GLU A 56 -0.69 -1.65 -3.07
CA GLU A 56 -0.88 -1.30 -4.46
C GLU A 56 -0.20 0.06 -4.58
N LEU A 57 1.08 0.04 -4.91
CA LEU A 57 1.69 1.16 -5.60
C LEU A 57 0.72 1.41 -6.73
N ASP A 58 -0.23 2.33 -6.55
CA ASP A 58 -1.17 2.70 -7.58
C ASP A 58 -0.27 3.00 -8.77
N GLU A 59 -0.20 2.08 -9.75
CA GLU A 59 0.62 2.29 -10.94
C GLU A 59 0.05 3.51 -11.71
N ASN A 60 -1.16 3.93 -11.34
CA ASN A 60 -1.85 5.16 -11.72
C ASN A 60 -1.39 6.42 -10.95
N ASN A 61 -0.65 6.29 -9.84
CA ASN A 61 -0.14 7.45 -9.13
C ASN A 61 1.01 8.09 -9.92
N SER A 62 0.84 9.37 -10.24
CA SER A 62 1.79 10.18 -10.98
C SER A 62 3.18 10.23 -10.32
N VAL A 63 3.24 10.17 -8.98
CA VAL A 63 4.50 10.11 -8.22
C VAL A 63 5.22 8.77 -8.44
N VAL A 64 4.49 7.65 -8.38
CA VAL A 64 5.04 6.30 -8.59
C VAL A 64 5.57 6.16 -10.02
N ALA A 65 4.78 6.59 -11.01
CA ALA A 65 5.17 6.55 -12.42
C ALA A 65 6.43 7.41 -12.69
N PHE A 66 6.49 8.60 -12.11
CA PHE A 66 7.65 9.50 -12.20
C PHE A 66 8.90 8.89 -11.54
N LEU A 67 8.76 8.36 -10.33
CA LEU A 67 9.86 7.69 -9.63
C LEU A 67 10.37 6.46 -10.40
N LYS A 68 9.47 5.71 -11.04
CA LYS A 68 9.82 4.57 -11.90
C LYS A 68 10.63 4.99 -13.13
N ASP A 69 10.28 6.11 -13.76
CA ASP A 69 11.00 6.67 -14.93
C ASP A 69 12.46 7.03 -14.60
N ILE A 70 12.68 7.60 -13.41
CA ILE A 70 14.02 8.05 -12.96
C ILE A 70 14.82 6.98 -12.19
N GLY A 71 14.22 5.81 -11.95
CA GLY A 71 14.82 4.67 -11.25
C GLY A 71 14.77 4.76 -9.71
N LEU A 72 13.89 5.58 -9.16
CA LEU A 72 13.70 5.83 -7.73
C LEU A 72 12.40 5.22 -7.18
N SER A 73 11.77 4.26 -7.87
CA SER A 73 10.51 3.63 -7.44
C SER A 73 10.57 2.96 -6.06
N GLN A 74 11.76 2.57 -5.60
CA GLN A 74 11.99 2.07 -4.24
C GLN A 74 11.65 3.08 -3.13
N TYR A 75 11.69 4.38 -3.43
CA TYR A 75 11.34 5.46 -2.51
C TYR A 75 9.87 5.88 -2.61
N ALA A 76 9.12 5.32 -3.56
CA ALA A 76 7.73 5.69 -3.79
C ALA A 76 6.85 5.38 -2.58
N GLU A 77 7.02 4.19 -1.99
CA GLU A 77 6.30 3.81 -0.78
C GLU A 77 6.57 4.77 0.39
N THR A 78 7.86 5.11 0.61
CA THR A 78 8.26 6.04 1.67
C THR A 78 7.73 7.45 1.46
N LEU A 79 7.72 7.93 0.21
CA LEU A 79 7.17 9.23 -0.16
C LEU A 79 5.65 9.28 0.04
N LEU A 80 4.93 8.26 -0.43
CA LEU A 80 3.48 8.12 -0.27
C LEU A 80 3.08 8.09 1.21
N GLN A 81 3.77 7.28 2.02
CA GLN A 81 3.51 7.18 3.46
C GLN A 81 3.77 8.48 4.22
N SER A 82 4.65 9.33 3.69
CA SER A 82 4.91 10.66 4.25
C SER A 82 3.93 11.73 3.77
N GLY A 83 3.03 11.42 2.83
CA GLY A 83 2.09 12.39 2.24
C GLY A 83 2.61 13.11 1.00
N PHE A 84 3.69 12.62 0.38
CA PHE A 84 4.15 13.04 -0.94
C PHE A 84 3.53 12.16 -2.03
N ASP A 85 2.19 12.10 -2.05
CA ASP A 85 1.43 11.31 -3.01
C ASP A 85 1.07 12.05 -4.30
N GLU A 86 1.35 13.35 -4.37
CA GLU A 86 1.11 14.18 -5.54
C GLU A 86 2.40 14.79 -6.08
N LEU A 87 2.47 15.04 -7.40
CA LEU A 87 3.64 15.71 -7.97
C LEU A 87 3.81 17.12 -7.40
N ASP A 88 2.72 17.82 -7.07
CA ASP A 88 2.76 19.17 -6.49
C ASP A 88 3.42 19.20 -5.10
N THR A 89 3.05 18.29 -4.21
CA THR A 89 3.73 18.13 -2.91
C THR A 89 5.15 17.64 -3.07
N LEU A 90 5.41 16.74 -4.03
CA LEU A 90 6.76 16.30 -4.37
C LEU A 90 7.62 17.43 -4.96
N PHE A 91 7.02 18.45 -5.58
CA PHE A 91 7.74 19.65 -6.05
C PHE A 91 8.19 20.56 -4.90
N ASP A 92 7.44 20.57 -3.81
CA ASP A 92 7.72 21.38 -2.63
C ASP A 92 8.71 20.70 -1.66
N ILE A 93 9.08 19.46 -1.92
CA ILE A 93 9.97 18.68 -1.05
C ILE A 93 11.33 19.37 -0.83
N GLU A 94 11.73 19.54 0.43
CA GLU A 94 13.00 20.15 0.81
C GLU A 94 14.08 19.09 1.07
N ASP A 95 15.35 19.51 1.09
CA ASP A 95 16.48 18.65 1.47
C ASP A 95 16.31 18.04 2.87
N ASN A 96 15.57 18.73 3.75
CA ASN A 96 15.28 18.26 5.10
C ASN A 96 14.29 17.08 5.09
N ASP A 97 13.21 17.17 4.30
CA ASP A 97 12.24 16.07 4.14
C ASP A 97 12.90 14.86 3.50
N MET A 98 13.69 15.06 2.44
CA MET A 98 14.42 13.97 1.79
C MET A 98 15.35 13.24 2.77
N LYS A 99 15.98 13.97 3.69
CA LYS A 99 16.82 13.39 4.73
C LYS A 99 16.01 12.64 5.80
N ASP A 100 14.84 13.16 6.18
CA ASP A 100 13.93 12.52 7.15
C ASP A 100 13.38 11.19 6.59
N LEU A 101 13.06 11.17 5.30
CA LEU A 101 12.64 9.99 4.54
C LEU A 101 13.77 8.97 4.31
N GLY A 102 15.00 9.27 4.71
CA GLY A 102 16.15 8.40 4.50
C GLY A 102 16.67 8.36 3.06
N ILE A 103 16.29 9.34 2.23
CA ILE A 103 16.78 9.47 0.84
C ILE A 103 18.19 10.08 0.88
N PRO A 104 19.20 9.42 0.31
CA PRO A 104 20.55 9.96 0.28
C PRO A 104 20.64 11.18 -0.64
N ALA A 105 21.53 12.13 -0.32
CA ALA A 105 21.68 13.39 -1.05
C ALA A 105 21.91 13.20 -2.57
N HIS A 106 22.55 12.11 -2.98
CA HIS A 106 22.71 11.77 -4.39
C HIS A 106 21.37 11.54 -5.11
N ASP A 107 20.46 10.81 -4.49
CA ASP A 107 19.16 10.46 -5.07
C ASP A 107 18.17 11.62 -4.95
N ALA A 108 18.25 12.39 -3.85
CA ALA A 108 17.57 13.67 -3.69
C ALA A 108 17.86 14.65 -4.84
N VAL A 109 19.14 14.82 -5.20
CA VAL A 109 19.55 15.68 -6.32
C VAL A 109 18.98 15.17 -7.65
N ARG A 110 18.92 13.85 -7.83
CA ARG A 110 18.37 13.19 -9.03
C ARG A 110 16.86 13.41 -9.15
N LEU A 111 16.13 13.26 -8.04
CA LEU A 111 14.71 13.56 -7.90
C LEU A 111 14.43 15.01 -8.30
N ARG A 112 15.10 15.97 -7.62
CA ARG A 112 14.91 17.41 -7.85
C ARG A 112 15.24 17.83 -9.29
N LYS A 113 16.29 17.25 -9.88
CA LYS A 113 16.66 17.55 -11.28
C LYS A 113 15.61 17.05 -12.26
N SER A 114 15.03 15.89 -11.98
CA SER A 114 13.98 15.31 -12.82
C SER A 114 12.66 16.09 -12.70
N LEU A 115 12.32 16.53 -11.49
CA LEU A 115 11.19 17.41 -11.24
C LEU A 115 11.33 18.72 -12.02
N GLN A 116 12.51 19.36 -11.98
CA GLN A 116 12.76 20.58 -12.75
C GLN A 116 12.59 20.40 -14.26
N HIS A 117 12.96 19.23 -14.82
CA HIS A 117 12.69 18.94 -16.22
C HIS A 117 11.20 18.79 -16.50
N LEU A 118 10.44 18.18 -15.59
CA LEU A 118 8.98 18.01 -15.73
C LEU A 118 8.23 19.35 -15.70
N ARG A 119 8.68 20.31 -14.87
CA ARG A 119 8.07 21.65 -14.77
C ARG A 119 8.44 22.57 -15.96
N GLY A 120 9.56 22.30 -16.63
CA GLY A 120 10.11 23.15 -17.70
C GLY A 120 9.90 22.64 -19.13
N GLY A 121 9.13 21.55 -19.31
CA GLY A 121 8.83 20.92 -20.60
C GLY A 121 7.57 21.46 -21.27
#